data_AF-A0AAV9WCL2-F1
#
_entry.id   AF-A0AAV9WCL2-F1
#
_cell.length_a   1.000
_cell.length_b   1.000
_cell.length_c   1.000
_cell.angle_alpha   90.00
_cell.angle_beta   90.00
_cell.angle_gamma   90.00
#
_symmetry.space_group_name_H-M   'P 1'
#
loop_
_entity.id
_entity.type
_entity.pdbx_description
1 polymer ?
#
loop_
_entity_poly.entity_id
_entity_poly.type
_entity_poly.pdbx_seq_one_letter_code
_entity_poly.pdbx_strand_id
1 'polypeptide(L)'
;MWQVLNPNAWTTPQVTIFGTRANAPGSTEHSATGLSPFYRYPHTQWTSNTCRNTRNLYYTYPETDGVSAADLRVRVQRLYGGTAPQNQVRGGASKRAYSGNSNSLVSNGKYHEWSANIRLNKRQTAGTYLINIFIGNPTNGVEWTSDPNFVGSYYLLTKNGTCNDCSENALVTGSVPLTHMLIDCARGGKLKDLVWPDFSRLTNLILISRDAYKVSRECYPILEEKLELARAVGTSLLGF
;
A
#
# COMPACT_ATOMS: atom_id res chain seq x y z
N MET A 1 -14.16 -5.38 -7.64
CA MET A 1 -13.77 -6.49 -6.71
C MET A 1 -13.96 -6.11 -5.25
N TRP A 2 -13.36 -5.02 -4.74
CA TRP A 2 -13.48 -4.63 -3.33
C TRP A 2 -14.94 -4.48 -2.84
N GLN A 3 -15.82 -3.86 -3.64
CA GLN A 3 -17.25 -3.72 -3.32
C GLN A 3 -17.98 -5.06 -3.14
N VAL A 4 -17.56 -6.12 -3.85
CA VAL A 4 -18.15 -7.47 -3.71
C VAL A 4 -17.72 -8.10 -2.38
N LEU A 5 -16.48 -7.87 -1.95
CA LEU A 5 -15.96 -8.36 -0.67
C LEU A 5 -16.49 -7.56 0.53
N ASN A 6 -16.84 -6.29 0.31
CA ASN A 6 -17.29 -5.34 1.34
C ASN A 6 -18.63 -4.69 0.94
N PRO A 7 -19.71 -5.47 0.81
CA PRO A 7 -20.97 -4.99 0.21
C PRO A 7 -21.65 -3.88 1.00
N ASN A 8 -21.43 -3.81 2.31
CA ASN A 8 -22.04 -2.81 3.18
C ASN A 8 -21.19 -1.54 3.34
N ALA A 9 -19.94 -1.55 2.87
CA ALA A 9 -19.05 -0.41 2.97
C ALA A 9 -19.20 0.52 1.76
N TRP A 10 -19.32 1.82 2.04
CA TRP A 10 -19.50 2.83 1.00
C TRP A 10 -18.93 4.19 1.43
N THR A 11 -18.95 5.15 0.51
CA THR A 11 -18.43 6.51 0.73
C THR A 11 -19.12 7.16 1.92
N THR A 12 -18.35 7.56 2.93
CA THR A 12 -18.81 8.34 4.08
C THR A 12 -18.65 9.84 3.82
N PRO A 13 -19.42 10.71 4.49
CA PRO A 13 -19.19 12.15 4.43
C PRO A 13 -17.75 12.52 4.80
N GLN A 14 -17.13 13.41 4.02
CA GLN A 14 -15.76 13.89 4.22
C GLN A 14 -15.67 15.37 3.89
N VAL A 15 -14.89 16.12 4.67
CA VAL A 15 -14.61 17.53 4.38
C VAL A 15 -13.51 17.61 3.33
N THR A 16 -13.73 18.35 2.25
CA THR A 16 -12.69 18.57 1.24
C THR A 16 -11.65 19.57 1.75
N ILE A 17 -10.43 19.09 1.97
CA ILE A 17 -9.36 19.92 2.57
C ILE A 17 -8.84 20.97 1.59
N PHE A 18 -8.86 20.66 0.28
CA PHE A 18 -8.28 21.52 -0.76
C PHE A 18 -9.29 22.08 -1.75
N GLY A 19 -10.55 21.64 -1.67
CA GLY A 19 -11.52 21.90 -2.71
C GLY A 19 -11.16 21.22 -4.04
N THR A 20 -12.07 21.35 -4.99
CA THR A 20 -11.88 20.99 -6.39
C THR A 20 -12.28 22.18 -7.25
N ARG A 21 -12.33 22.02 -8.58
CA ARG A 21 -12.91 23.05 -9.46
C ARG A 21 -14.40 23.29 -9.19
N ALA A 22 -15.12 22.28 -8.70
CA ALA A 22 -16.56 22.34 -8.50
C ALA A 22 -16.96 22.60 -7.04
N ASN A 23 -16.10 22.20 -6.09
CA ASN A 23 -16.42 22.22 -4.66
C ASN A 23 -15.40 23.10 -3.92
N ALA A 24 -15.88 24.01 -3.08
CA ALA A 24 -15.00 24.88 -2.31
C ALA A 24 -14.25 24.11 -1.22
N PRO A 25 -13.03 24.52 -0.82
CA PRO A 25 -12.39 24.01 0.38
C PRO A 25 -13.33 24.13 1.60
N GLY A 26 -13.34 23.12 2.47
CA GLY A 26 -14.19 23.07 3.65
C GLY A 26 -15.61 22.55 3.42
N SER A 27 -16.06 22.36 2.17
CA SER A 27 -17.37 21.72 1.92
C SER A 27 -17.37 20.25 2.36
N THR A 28 -18.52 19.77 2.82
CA THR A 28 -18.71 18.35 3.13
C THR A 28 -19.25 17.62 1.91
N GLU A 29 -18.48 16.66 1.43
CA GLU A 29 -18.81 15.81 0.30
C GLU A 29 -19.29 14.45 0.80
N HIS A 30 -20.35 13.91 0.20
CA HIS A 30 -20.91 12.61 0.57
C HIS A 30 -21.38 11.83 -0.66
N SER A 31 -21.96 10.65 -0.44
CA SER A 31 -22.28 9.69 -1.51
C SER A 31 -23.31 10.18 -2.55
N ALA A 32 -24.05 11.26 -2.23
CA ALA A 32 -25.06 11.86 -3.09
C ALA A 32 -24.64 13.26 -3.61
N THR A 33 -23.44 13.75 -3.28
CA THR A 33 -22.94 14.97 -3.90
C THR A 33 -22.73 14.75 -5.40
N GLY A 34 -23.13 15.74 -6.21
CA GLY A 34 -23.02 15.69 -7.66
C GLY A 34 -21.57 15.70 -8.14
N LEU A 35 -21.23 14.78 -9.03
CA LEU A 35 -19.89 14.61 -9.60
C LEU A 35 -19.73 15.52 -10.82
N SER A 36 -19.71 16.84 -10.60
CA SER A 36 -19.46 17.82 -11.67
C SER A 36 -18.13 17.55 -12.41
N PRO A 37 -18.07 17.69 -13.75
CA PRO A 37 -19.14 18.11 -14.67
C PRO A 37 -19.87 16.92 -15.33
N PHE A 38 -19.98 15.77 -14.66
CA PHE A 38 -20.54 14.56 -15.24
C PHE A 38 -22.06 14.50 -15.02
N TYR A 39 -22.81 14.63 -16.12
CA TYR A 39 -24.27 14.61 -16.10
C TYR A 39 -24.81 13.31 -16.70
N ARG A 40 -25.83 12.74 -16.05
CA ARG A 40 -26.62 11.61 -16.57
C ARG A 40 -27.73 12.09 -17.50
N TYR A 41 -28.34 13.21 -17.13
CA TYR A 41 -29.38 13.95 -17.88
C TYR A 41 -29.06 15.45 -17.82
N PRO A 42 -29.65 16.31 -18.67
CA PRO A 42 -29.27 17.72 -18.77
C PRO A 42 -29.16 18.50 -17.45
N HIS A 43 -29.97 18.14 -16.44
CA HIS A 43 -29.96 18.78 -15.12
C HIS A 43 -29.76 17.79 -13.96
N THR A 44 -29.28 16.58 -14.26
CA THR A 44 -29.07 15.54 -13.24
C THR A 44 -27.65 15.02 -13.32
N GLN A 45 -26.87 15.28 -12.27
CA GLN A 45 -25.49 14.83 -12.18
C GLN A 45 -25.41 13.35 -11.80
N TRP A 46 -24.33 12.71 -12.23
CA TRP A 46 -23.91 11.46 -11.62
C TRP A 46 -23.53 11.73 -10.15
N THR A 47 -23.78 10.75 -9.30
CA THR A 47 -23.36 10.70 -7.89
C THR A 47 -22.63 9.39 -7.63
N SER A 48 -21.85 9.31 -6.55
CA SER A 48 -21.24 8.04 -6.12
C SER A 48 -22.30 6.94 -6.00
N ASN A 49 -23.47 7.24 -5.44
CA ASN A 49 -24.59 6.29 -5.34
C ASN A 49 -25.05 5.76 -6.70
N THR A 50 -25.26 6.62 -7.70
CA THR A 50 -25.68 6.18 -9.04
C THR A 50 -24.60 5.41 -9.78
N CYS A 51 -23.33 5.67 -9.47
CA CYS A 51 -22.18 4.97 -10.06
C CYS A 51 -21.80 3.69 -9.30
N ARG A 52 -22.44 3.38 -8.16
CA ARG A 52 -22.09 2.24 -7.32
C ARG A 52 -22.19 0.89 -8.06
N ASN A 53 -23.17 0.77 -8.94
CA ASN A 53 -23.33 -0.38 -9.83
C ASN A 53 -22.84 0.01 -11.24
N THR A 54 -21.74 -0.60 -11.69
CA THR A 54 -21.14 -0.32 -13.00
C THR A 54 -22.09 -0.61 -14.17
N ARG A 55 -23.10 -1.47 -13.99
CA ARG A 55 -24.12 -1.71 -15.02
C ARG A 55 -24.96 -0.49 -15.34
N ASN A 56 -25.06 0.48 -14.42
CA ASN A 56 -25.68 1.78 -14.71
C ASN A 56 -24.88 2.58 -15.75
N LEU A 57 -23.61 2.22 -15.94
CA LEU A 57 -22.69 2.76 -16.94
C LEU A 57 -22.48 1.78 -18.11
N TYR A 58 -23.34 0.76 -18.23
CA TYR A 58 -23.36 -0.23 -19.31
C TYR A 58 -22.11 -1.14 -19.40
N TYR A 59 -21.41 -1.36 -18.28
CA TYR A 59 -20.30 -2.32 -18.25
C TYR A 59 -20.24 -3.16 -16.96
N THR A 60 -19.50 -4.26 -17.04
CA THR A 60 -19.20 -5.17 -15.93
C THR A 60 -17.78 -5.72 -16.08
N TYR A 61 -17.30 -6.43 -15.07
CA TYR A 61 -16.04 -7.16 -15.12
C TYR A 61 -16.30 -8.66 -14.92
N PRO A 62 -15.70 -9.56 -15.73
CA PRO A 62 -15.84 -11.02 -15.59
C PRO A 62 -15.51 -11.53 -14.19
N GLU A 63 -14.63 -10.83 -13.47
CA GLU A 63 -14.21 -11.16 -12.12
C GLU A 63 -15.28 -10.86 -11.06
N THR A 64 -16.26 -10.01 -11.36
CA THR A 64 -17.28 -9.53 -10.40
C THR A 64 -18.72 -9.77 -10.82
N ASP A 65 -18.95 -10.11 -12.09
CA ASP A 65 -20.30 -10.30 -12.64
C ASP A 65 -20.97 -11.55 -12.08
N GLY A 66 -21.97 -11.38 -11.21
CA GLY A 66 -22.71 -12.49 -10.60
C GLY A 66 -21.88 -13.35 -9.62
N VAL A 67 -20.71 -12.87 -9.18
CA VAL A 67 -19.76 -13.64 -8.38
C VAL A 67 -20.04 -13.44 -6.88
N SER A 68 -20.12 -14.53 -6.12
CA SER A 68 -20.23 -14.46 -4.66
C SER A 68 -18.93 -13.97 -4.01
N ALA A 69 -18.99 -13.42 -2.79
CA ALA A 69 -17.80 -13.01 -2.07
C ALA A 69 -16.83 -14.19 -1.78
N ALA A 70 -17.36 -15.41 -1.63
CA ALA A 70 -16.56 -16.61 -1.44
C ALA A 70 -15.78 -16.97 -2.71
N ASP A 71 -16.45 -17.01 -3.87
CA ASP A 71 -15.82 -17.32 -5.14
C ASP A 71 -14.79 -16.25 -5.54
N LEU A 72 -15.10 -14.98 -5.25
CA LEU A 72 -14.16 -13.89 -5.51
C LEU A 72 -12.88 -14.04 -4.68
N ARG A 73 -12.96 -14.49 -3.42
CA ARG A 73 -11.75 -14.77 -2.61
C ARG A 73 -10.86 -15.83 -3.25
N VAL A 74 -11.44 -16.91 -3.78
CA VAL A 74 -10.69 -17.96 -4.50
C VAL A 74 -10.04 -17.38 -5.76
N ARG A 75 -10.77 -16.56 -6.53
CA ARG A 75 -10.24 -15.90 -7.72
C ARG A 75 -9.10 -14.93 -7.41
N VAL A 76 -9.24 -14.11 -6.35
CA VAL A 76 -8.18 -13.22 -5.85
C VAL A 76 -6.94 -14.02 -5.48
N GLN A 77 -7.10 -15.13 -4.75
CA GLN A 77 -5.98 -16.00 -4.38
C GLN A 77 -5.28 -16.59 -5.62
N ARG A 78 -6.03 -16.97 -6.64
CA ARG A 78 -5.46 -17.49 -7.89
C ARG A 78 -4.69 -16.43 -8.68
N LEU A 79 -5.22 -15.21 -8.76
CA LEU A 79 -4.64 -14.11 -9.54
C LEU A 79 -3.45 -13.44 -8.83
N TYR A 80 -3.56 -13.24 -7.52
CA TYR A 80 -2.62 -12.41 -6.75
C TYR A 80 -1.93 -13.17 -5.61
N GLY A 81 -2.35 -14.40 -5.30
CA GLY A 81 -1.81 -15.16 -4.18
C GLY A 81 -0.45 -15.80 -4.48
N GLY A 82 -0.06 -16.03 -5.73
CA GLY A 82 1.15 -16.80 -6.08
C GLY A 82 2.44 -16.33 -5.39
N THR A 83 2.64 -15.02 -5.28
CA THR A 83 3.79 -14.39 -4.60
C THR A 83 3.45 -13.83 -3.22
N ALA A 84 2.22 -14.02 -2.74
CA ALA A 84 1.80 -13.51 -1.44
C ALA A 84 2.63 -14.15 -0.32
N PRO A 85 3.00 -13.38 0.73
CA PRO A 85 3.83 -13.87 1.83
C PRO A 85 3.36 -15.21 2.40
N GLN A 86 2.05 -15.40 2.61
CA GLN A 86 1.47 -16.66 3.08
C GLN A 86 1.91 -17.92 2.30
N ASN A 87 2.10 -17.81 0.99
CA ASN A 87 2.54 -18.92 0.13
C ASN A 87 4.07 -19.03 0.10
N GLN A 88 4.76 -17.92 0.36
CA GLN A 88 6.21 -17.91 0.55
C GLN A 88 6.60 -18.54 1.89
N VAL A 89 5.98 -18.19 3.02
CA VAL A 89 6.38 -18.72 4.35
C VAL A 89 6.26 -20.25 4.44
N ARG A 90 5.36 -20.85 3.67
CA ARG A 90 5.16 -22.31 3.61
C ARG A 90 6.33 -23.08 3.02
N GLY A 91 7.23 -22.39 2.30
CA GLY A 91 8.03 -23.03 1.27
C GLY A 91 7.10 -23.41 0.13
N GLY A 92 7.32 -22.87 -1.07
CA GLY A 92 6.51 -23.25 -2.23
C GLY A 92 6.40 -24.76 -2.32
N ALA A 93 5.33 -25.27 -2.93
CA ALA A 93 5.08 -26.69 -3.16
C ALA A 93 6.12 -27.40 -4.07
N SER A 94 7.39 -26.98 -4.04
CA SER A 94 8.53 -27.74 -4.49
C SER A 94 8.86 -28.80 -3.45
N LYS A 95 8.61 -30.06 -3.80
CA LYS A 95 9.05 -31.29 -3.11
C LYS A 95 10.58 -31.45 -3.06
N ARG A 96 11.32 -30.38 -2.75
CA ARG A 96 12.76 -30.46 -2.47
C ARG A 96 12.97 -29.95 -1.05
N ALA A 97 12.86 -30.89 -0.12
CA ALA A 97 13.30 -30.75 1.24
C ALA A 97 14.75 -30.27 1.24
N TYR A 98 14.96 -28.98 1.53
CA TYR A 98 16.25 -28.53 2.00
C TYR A 98 16.35 -28.97 3.46
N SER A 99 17.02 -30.10 3.67
CA SER A 99 17.48 -30.57 4.97
C SER A 99 18.56 -29.60 5.48
N GLY A 100 18.12 -28.49 6.06
CA GLY A 100 18.99 -27.52 6.69
C GLY A 100 18.16 -26.67 7.64
N ASN A 101 18.31 -26.95 8.94
CA ASN A 101 17.81 -26.17 10.09
C ASN A 101 16.66 -25.19 9.77
N SER A 102 15.45 -25.72 9.57
CA SER A 102 14.29 -24.91 9.24
C SER A 102 13.84 -24.14 10.48
N ASN A 103 14.35 -22.92 10.66
CA ASN A 103 13.67 -21.91 11.48
C ASN A 103 12.27 -21.74 10.87
N SER A 104 11.28 -22.41 11.45
CA SER A 104 9.91 -22.34 10.99
C SER A 104 9.43 -20.90 11.18
N LEU A 105 9.40 -20.14 10.08
CA LEU A 105 8.86 -18.77 10.06
C LEU A 105 7.34 -18.74 10.35
N VAL A 106 6.71 -19.92 10.35
CA VAL A 106 5.34 -20.16 10.79
C VAL A 106 5.36 -20.81 12.18
N SER A 107 4.58 -20.29 13.11
CA SER A 107 4.26 -20.95 14.38
C SER A 107 2.75 -21.11 14.50
N ASN A 108 2.28 -22.34 14.74
CA ASN A 108 0.85 -22.67 14.85
C ASN A 108 -0.01 -22.15 13.68
N GLY A 109 0.46 -22.33 12.44
CA GLY A 109 -0.24 -21.83 11.24
C GLY A 109 -0.29 -20.30 11.10
N LYS A 110 0.50 -19.57 11.90
CA LYS A 110 0.56 -18.10 11.89
C LYS A 110 1.98 -17.61 11.62
N TYR A 111 2.10 -16.43 11.01
CA TYR A 111 3.35 -15.75 10.79
C TYR A 111 3.19 -14.26 11.05
N HIS A 112 4.29 -13.53 11.17
CA HIS A 112 4.23 -12.08 11.32
C HIS A 112 4.32 -11.38 9.99
N GLU A 113 3.40 -10.44 9.79
CA GLU A 113 3.43 -9.51 8.68
C GLU A 113 4.01 -8.18 9.14
N TRP A 114 4.85 -7.62 8.29
CA TRP A 114 5.55 -6.37 8.54
C TRP A 114 5.29 -5.42 7.37
N SER A 115 5.00 -4.17 7.71
CA SER A 115 4.88 -3.09 6.75
C SER A 115 5.57 -1.83 7.28
N ALA A 116 6.19 -1.09 6.37
CA ALA A 116 6.63 0.27 6.63
C ALA A 116 5.43 1.20 6.38
N ASN A 117 4.90 1.80 7.45
CA ASN A 117 3.87 2.83 7.33
C ASN A 117 4.53 4.19 7.20
N ILE A 118 4.13 4.90 6.17
CA ILE A 118 4.62 6.23 5.85
C ILE A 118 3.51 7.20 6.18
N ARG A 119 3.82 8.22 6.98
CA ARG A 119 2.94 9.36 7.20
C ARG A 119 3.69 10.60 6.75
N LEU A 120 3.06 11.40 5.92
CA LEU A 120 3.68 12.60 5.39
C LEU A 120 2.67 13.71 5.16
N ASN A 121 3.11 14.95 5.23
CA ASN A 121 2.32 16.13 4.97
C ASN A 121 2.54 16.51 3.51
N LYS A 122 1.51 16.28 2.69
CA LYS A 122 1.53 16.51 1.25
C LYS A 122 1.85 17.96 0.85
N ARG A 123 1.74 18.92 1.78
CA ARG A 123 2.08 20.34 1.54
C ARG A 123 3.54 20.68 1.82
N GLN A 124 4.18 19.99 2.75
CA GLN A 124 5.61 20.21 3.04
C GLN A 124 6.50 19.67 1.91
N THR A 125 5.96 18.75 1.12
CA THR A 125 6.59 18.18 -0.06
C THR A 125 6.39 19.11 -1.27
N ALA A 126 7.40 19.90 -1.65
CA ALA A 126 7.38 20.79 -2.82
C ALA A 126 7.39 20.05 -4.18
N GLY A 127 6.35 19.26 -4.48
CA GLY A 127 6.21 18.48 -5.71
C GLY A 127 5.90 17.00 -5.49
N THR A 128 6.01 16.20 -6.54
CA THR A 128 5.84 14.73 -6.47
C THR A 128 7.10 14.11 -5.89
N TYR A 129 6.95 13.08 -5.06
CA TYR A 129 8.06 12.39 -4.42
C TYR A 129 7.96 10.89 -4.60
N LEU A 130 9.11 10.25 -4.71
CA LEU A 130 9.27 8.82 -4.66
C LEU A 130 10.06 8.46 -3.41
N ILE A 131 9.45 7.67 -2.53
CA ILE A 131 10.10 7.12 -1.35
C ILE A 131 10.45 5.68 -1.67
N ASN A 132 11.74 5.40 -1.90
CA ASN A 132 12.24 4.03 -2.03
C ASN A 132 12.62 3.50 -0.66
N ILE A 133 12.27 2.24 -0.41
CA ILE A 133 12.55 1.54 0.85
C ILE A 133 13.51 0.40 0.58
N PHE A 134 14.57 0.33 1.38
CA PHE A 134 15.59 -0.71 1.32
C PHE A 134 15.74 -1.40 2.66
N ILE A 135 16.08 -2.70 2.64
CA ILE A 135 16.56 -3.44 3.80
C ILE A 135 18.05 -3.70 3.58
N GLY A 136 18.88 -2.84 4.18
CA GLY A 136 20.32 -2.79 3.90
C GLY A 136 20.72 -1.55 3.12
N ASN A 137 22.02 -1.39 2.86
CA ASN A 137 22.52 -0.29 2.05
C ASN A 137 22.23 -0.51 0.55
N PRO A 138 21.69 0.48 -0.17
CA PRO A 138 21.63 0.39 -1.62
C PRO A 138 23.05 0.29 -2.19
N THR A 139 23.21 -0.59 -3.16
CA THR A 139 24.47 -0.91 -3.83
C THR A 139 24.74 0.01 -5.02
N ASN A 140 23.69 0.47 -5.70
CA ASN A 140 23.79 1.31 -6.89
C ASN A 140 22.82 2.50 -6.86
N GLY A 141 23.31 3.69 -7.21
CA GLY A 141 22.57 4.95 -7.07
C GLY A 141 21.66 5.37 -8.24
N VAL A 142 21.42 4.47 -9.20
CA VAL A 142 20.79 4.81 -10.49
C VAL A 142 19.53 3.98 -10.77
N GLU A 143 19.59 2.66 -10.59
CA GLU A 143 18.48 1.72 -10.87
C GLU A 143 17.96 1.07 -9.58
N TRP A 144 17.26 1.86 -8.76
CA TRP A 144 16.84 1.48 -7.41
C TRP A 144 16.02 0.19 -7.34
N THR A 145 15.16 -0.07 -8.33
CA THR A 145 14.27 -1.26 -8.34
C THR A 145 15.01 -2.56 -8.63
N SER A 146 16.20 -2.49 -9.22
CA SER A 146 17.06 -3.64 -9.50
C SER A 146 18.00 -3.99 -8.34
N ASP A 147 18.06 -3.12 -7.32
CA ASP A 147 18.94 -3.29 -6.19
C ASP A 147 18.51 -4.51 -5.35
N PRO A 148 19.42 -5.41 -4.96
CA PRO A 148 19.07 -6.60 -4.18
C PRO A 148 18.51 -6.25 -2.79
N ASN A 149 18.76 -5.06 -2.27
CA ASN A 149 18.24 -4.59 -0.99
C ASN A 149 16.94 -3.78 -1.14
N PHE A 150 16.45 -3.56 -2.36
CA PHE A 150 15.20 -2.84 -2.62
C PHE A 150 13.98 -3.67 -2.22
N VAL A 151 13.07 -3.04 -1.46
CA VAL A 151 11.84 -3.68 -0.97
C VAL A 151 10.62 -3.21 -1.75
N GLY A 152 10.56 -1.91 -2.02
CA GLY A 152 9.42 -1.30 -2.66
C GLY A 152 9.46 0.22 -2.56
N SER A 153 8.45 0.83 -3.17
CA SER A 153 8.36 2.28 -3.23
C SER A 153 6.98 2.78 -2.87
N TYR A 154 6.94 3.99 -2.33
CA TYR A 154 5.71 4.75 -2.14
C TYR A 154 5.78 6.04 -2.95
N TYR A 155 4.79 6.21 -3.84
CA TYR A 155 4.69 7.36 -4.73
C TYR A 155 3.70 8.36 -4.15
N LEU A 156 4.18 9.56 -3.84
CA LEU A 156 3.32 10.68 -3.46
C LEU A 156 3.11 11.59 -4.65
N LEU A 157 1.92 11.50 -5.27
CA LEU A 157 1.51 12.42 -6.33
C LEU A 157 0.96 13.71 -5.73
N THR A 158 1.65 14.83 -5.98
CA THR A 158 1.19 16.16 -5.57
C THR A 158 1.09 17.10 -6.75
N LYS A 159 0.32 18.17 -6.56
CA LYS A 159 0.23 19.26 -7.52
C LYS A 159 1.23 20.34 -7.11
N ASN A 160 2.02 20.83 -8.07
CA ASN A 160 2.76 22.06 -7.90
C ASN A 160 1.79 23.25 -7.86
N GLY A 161 1.73 23.97 -6.75
CA GLY A 161 0.95 25.21 -6.67
C GLY A 161 0.66 25.70 -5.25
N THR A 162 0.56 27.02 -5.11
CA THR A 162 0.04 27.68 -3.92
C THR A 162 -1.47 27.42 -3.82
N CYS A 163 -1.96 27.15 -2.62
CA CYS A 163 -3.38 27.25 -2.34
C CYS A 163 -3.53 28.32 -1.27
N ASN A 164 -4.36 29.32 -1.55
CA ASN A 164 -4.79 30.29 -0.55
C ASN A 164 -5.90 29.61 0.27
N ASP A 165 -5.79 29.63 1.60
CA ASP A 165 -6.76 29.10 2.57
C ASP A 165 -6.92 27.56 2.66
N CYS A 166 -5.96 26.78 2.16
CA CYS A 166 -5.94 25.33 2.41
C CYS A 166 -5.39 25.01 3.81
N SER A 167 -5.94 23.99 4.46
CA SER A 167 -5.41 23.50 5.75
C SER A 167 -3.93 23.14 5.64
N GLU A 168 -3.15 23.56 6.63
CA GLU A 168 -1.74 23.19 6.81
C GLU A 168 -1.55 21.68 7.07
N ASN A 169 -2.61 20.99 7.50
CA ASN A 169 -2.59 19.58 7.89
C ASN A 169 -3.06 18.66 6.74
N ALA A 170 -2.19 18.51 5.75
CA ALA A 170 -2.43 17.68 4.57
C ALA A 170 -1.83 16.26 4.71
N LEU A 171 -2.13 15.59 5.82
CA LEU A 171 -1.57 14.28 6.12
C LEU A 171 -2.04 13.22 5.12
N VAL A 172 -1.08 12.50 4.55
CA VAL A 172 -1.29 11.34 3.69
C VAL A 172 -0.53 10.17 4.29
N THR A 173 -1.18 9.01 4.29
CA THR A 173 -0.59 7.77 4.78
C THR A 173 -0.42 6.77 3.65
N GLY A 174 0.71 6.08 3.65
CA GLY A 174 1.04 4.97 2.76
C GLY A 174 1.53 3.77 3.54
N SER A 175 1.59 2.62 2.89
CA SER A 175 2.20 1.42 3.47
C SER A 175 2.93 0.63 2.41
N VAL A 176 4.13 0.15 2.74
CA VAL A 176 4.94 -0.71 1.90
C VAL A 176 5.15 -2.04 2.63
N PRO A 177 4.64 -3.16 2.10
CA PRO A 177 4.84 -4.47 2.70
C PRO A 177 6.34 -4.86 2.72
N LEU A 178 6.84 -5.26 3.88
CA LEU A 178 8.23 -5.70 4.08
C LEU A 178 8.37 -7.22 4.17
N THR A 179 7.25 -7.92 4.43
CA THR A 179 7.25 -9.35 4.80
C THR A 179 7.98 -10.23 3.79
N HIS A 180 7.83 -10.00 2.49
CA HIS A 180 8.51 -10.80 1.46
C HIS A 180 10.03 -10.74 1.62
N MET A 181 10.61 -9.54 1.70
CA MET A 181 12.05 -9.36 1.86
C MET A 181 12.55 -9.90 3.21
N LEU A 182 11.76 -9.76 4.28
CA LEU A 182 12.14 -10.32 5.59
C LEU A 182 12.14 -11.86 5.60
N ILE A 183 11.24 -12.51 4.85
CA ILE A 183 11.27 -13.96 4.63
C ILE A 183 12.58 -14.37 3.95
N ASP A 184 12.98 -13.65 2.89
CA ASP A 184 14.22 -13.95 2.16
C ASP A 184 15.46 -13.70 3.03
N CYS A 185 15.47 -12.64 3.84
CA CYS A 185 16.52 -12.39 4.83
C CYS A 185 16.61 -13.50 5.89
N ALA A 186 15.47 -14.02 6.35
CA ALA A 186 15.45 -15.12 7.32
C ALA A 186 15.94 -16.44 6.71
N ARG A 187 15.55 -16.73 5.47
CA ARG A 187 16.05 -17.89 4.69
C ARG A 187 17.54 -17.81 4.42
N GLY A 188 18.05 -16.61 4.15
CA GLY A 188 19.47 -16.34 3.96
C GLY A 188 20.27 -16.31 5.27
N GLY A 189 19.66 -16.58 6.43
CA GLY A 189 20.33 -16.59 7.73
C GLY A 189 20.67 -15.21 8.29
N LYS A 190 20.24 -14.12 7.64
CA LYS A 190 20.44 -12.74 8.11
C LYS A 190 19.49 -12.40 9.28
N LEU A 191 18.32 -13.04 9.32
CA LEU A 191 17.35 -12.95 10.41
C LEU A 191 17.07 -14.32 11.00
N LYS A 192 16.85 -14.36 12.32
CA LYS A 192 16.47 -15.59 13.01
C LYS A 192 15.02 -15.98 12.70
N ASP A 193 14.10 -15.02 12.82
CA ASP A 193 12.66 -15.20 12.67
C ASP A 193 11.98 -13.87 12.29
N LEU A 194 10.64 -13.89 12.18
CA LEU A 194 9.80 -12.71 11.91
C LEU A 194 9.13 -12.15 13.18
N VAL A 195 9.36 -12.71 14.36
CA VAL A 195 8.66 -12.36 15.61
C VAL A 195 9.08 -10.97 16.08
N TRP A 196 10.38 -10.73 16.08
CA TRP A 196 10.98 -9.42 16.29
C TRP A 196 12.28 -9.41 15.50
N PRO A 197 12.22 -9.09 14.19
CA PRO A 197 13.43 -8.94 13.40
C PRO A 197 14.33 -7.95 14.14
N ASP A 198 15.55 -8.36 14.45
CA ASP A 198 16.54 -7.45 15.01
C ASP A 198 16.97 -6.48 13.89
N PHE A 199 16.16 -5.44 13.69
CA PHE A 199 16.38 -4.44 12.65
C PHE A 199 17.68 -3.66 12.89
N SER A 200 18.29 -3.74 14.07
CA SER A 200 19.61 -3.15 14.32
C SER A 200 20.72 -3.81 13.49
N ARG A 201 20.55 -5.10 13.14
CA ARG A 201 21.44 -5.83 12.22
C ARG A 201 21.13 -5.56 10.76
N LEU A 202 19.92 -5.06 10.47
CA LEU A 202 19.54 -4.59 9.14
C LEU A 202 20.01 -3.14 9.04
N THR A 203 21.30 -2.98 8.73
CA THR A 203 21.93 -1.67 8.62
C THR A 203 21.21 -0.81 7.59
N ASN A 204 20.50 0.19 8.11
CA ASN A 204 19.90 1.31 7.41
C ASN A 204 18.61 0.97 6.61
N LEU A 205 17.45 1.23 7.21
CA LEU A 205 16.21 1.49 6.48
C LEU A 205 16.34 2.87 5.84
N ILE A 206 16.96 2.95 4.67
CA ILE A 206 17.23 4.23 4.03
C ILE A 206 16.03 4.65 3.19
N LEU A 207 15.53 5.86 3.46
CA LEU A 207 14.56 6.59 2.65
C LEU A 207 15.31 7.56 1.74
N ILE A 208 15.25 7.38 0.42
CA ILE A 208 15.84 8.25 -0.63
C ILE A 208 14.82 8.25 -1.78
N SER A 209 14.55 9.30 -2.57
CA SER A 209 14.85 10.74 -2.61
C SER A 209 14.02 11.31 -3.78
N ARG A 210 13.84 12.63 -3.80
CA ARG A 210 13.05 13.42 -4.74
C ARG A 210 13.54 13.39 -6.19
N ASP A 211 14.79 13.05 -6.46
CA ASP A 211 15.36 12.90 -7.81
C ASP A 211 16.67 12.11 -7.73
N ALA A 212 17.04 11.43 -8.82
CA ALA A 212 18.09 10.40 -8.96
C ALA A 212 19.54 10.77 -8.57
N TYR A 213 19.80 11.84 -7.80
CA TYR A 213 21.15 12.37 -7.63
C TYR A 213 21.63 12.69 -6.20
N LYS A 214 20.82 12.56 -5.15
CA LYS A 214 21.34 12.77 -3.77
C LYS A 214 20.77 11.78 -2.77
N VAL A 215 21.65 10.88 -2.34
CA VAL A 215 21.62 10.24 -1.03
C VAL A 215 22.55 11.04 -0.13
N SER A 216 22.00 11.87 0.75
CA SER A 216 22.77 12.31 1.92
C SER A 216 22.06 11.80 3.17
N ARG A 217 22.85 11.41 4.18
CA ARG A 217 22.37 11.22 5.56
C ARG A 217 21.80 12.52 6.17
N GLU A 218 21.78 13.62 5.41
CA GLU A 218 21.46 14.97 5.82
C GLU A 218 20.26 15.57 5.06
N CYS A 219 19.37 14.76 4.48
CA CYS A 219 18.09 15.25 3.98
C CYS A 219 17.12 15.57 5.14
N TYR A 220 17.48 16.64 5.85
CA TYR A 220 16.72 17.62 6.64
C TYR A 220 15.60 17.19 7.63
N PRO A 221 15.50 17.90 8.77
CA PRO A 221 14.47 17.77 9.83
C PRO A 221 13.01 18.08 9.39
N ILE A 222 12.72 18.06 8.09
CA ILE A 222 11.37 18.27 7.54
C ILE A 222 10.60 16.93 7.47
N LEU A 223 11.31 15.78 7.51
CA LEU A 223 10.71 14.45 7.62
C LEU A 223 10.69 13.95 9.07
N GLU A 224 10.30 14.79 10.02
CA GLU A 224 9.91 14.35 11.38
C GLU A 224 8.53 13.67 11.41
N GLU A 225 7.99 13.26 10.26
CA GLU A 225 6.75 12.51 10.18
C GLU A 225 7.00 11.00 10.11
N LYS A 226 7.03 10.46 11.32
CA LYS A 226 6.94 9.05 11.75
C LYS A 226 6.83 8.01 10.62
N LEU A 227 7.97 7.42 10.26
CA LEU A 227 7.99 6.08 9.71
C LEU A 227 7.70 5.11 10.86
N GLU A 228 6.55 4.45 10.82
CA GLU A 228 6.16 3.47 11.83
C GLU A 228 6.23 2.08 11.23
N LEU A 229 7.00 1.19 11.85
CA LEU A 229 6.92 -0.24 11.53
C LEU A 229 5.64 -0.78 12.15
N ALA A 230 4.72 -1.24 11.31
CA ALA A 230 3.54 -1.93 11.77
C ALA A 230 3.72 -3.44 11.67
N ARG A 231 3.24 -4.12 12.71
CA ARG A 231 3.23 -5.57 12.83
C ARG A 231 1.79 -6.06 12.85
N ALA A 232 1.51 -7.06 12.03
CA ALA A 232 0.27 -7.82 12.07
C ALA A 232 0.56 -9.32 12.21
N VAL A 233 -0.46 -10.09 12.54
CA VAL A 233 -0.40 -11.55 12.56
C VAL A 233 -1.14 -12.07 11.35
N GLY A 234 -0.41 -12.61 10.39
CA GLY A 234 -0.95 -13.31 9.24
C GLY A 234 -1.24 -14.78 9.58
N THR A 235 -2.20 -15.38 8.87
CA THR A 235 -2.51 -16.81 8.96
C THR A 235 -2.09 -17.50 7.67
N SER A 236 -1.32 -18.58 7.76
CA SER A 236 -1.06 -19.47 6.63
C SER A 236 -2.20 -20.49 6.53
N LEU A 237 -3.33 -20.10 5.91
CA LEU A 237 -4.57 -20.88 5.84
C LEU A 237 -4.34 -22.37 5.48
N LEU A 238 -4.40 -23.25 6.48
CA LEU A 238 -4.64 -24.69 6.31
C LEU A 238 -6.17 -24.86 6.31
N GLY A 239 -6.74 -25.27 5.18
CA GLY A 239 -8.17 -25.60 5.09
C GLY A 239 -8.98 -24.67 4.20
N PHE A 240 -8.97 -24.97 2.90
CA PHE A 240 -10.22 -25.19 2.17
C PHE A 240 -10.24 -26.66 1.77
#